data_AF-A0A8S2WVD3-F1
#
_entry.id   AF-A0A8S2WVD3-F1
#
_cell.length_a   1.000
_cell.length_b   1.000
_cell.length_c   1.000
_cell.angle_alpha   90.00
_cell.angle_beta   90.00
_cell.angle_gamma   90.00
#
_symmetry.space_group_name_H-M   'P 1'
#
loop_
_entity.id
_entity.type
_entity.pdbx_description
1 polymer ?
#
loop_
_entity_poly.entity_id
_entity_poly.type
_entity_poly.pdbx_seq_one_letter_code
_entity_poly.pdbx_strand_id
1 'polypeptide(L)'
;MSSSSDHPRLQLSPTSNMFIRLVLQLVIFWFTVYVINYALLRFPNTKRSYIRILRSLGCHISICNIGFYSTSFNRLFYQIGRKKPHLWKIWFTIGIFVAFITAVFSCSILVFLPLKYIYDRQQPILFTRQNLTDKNVPVEKDRDKLWIQPIIPGVNVPLEELGHFFLALLVCTLFHELGHAIAASVEQVRVNGCGYFLFILYPGAYVDLNEEQIQMITAYRQLRIYCAGVFHNMVLVVVAVVFLLIQPFILRHFYIETASVARISKDSPIYSLLPKHSTIQDIDGCIVSTSNDWYRCLRLISDRHVLDSTGYCLTQAEIQLLSSYTGNIIM
;
A
#
# COMPACT_ATOMS: atom_id res chain seq x y z
N MET A 1 44.70 10.34 37.89
CA MET A 1 43.44 10.15 38.61
C MET A 1 42.39 11.09 38.03
N SER A 2 41.60 10.62 37.07
CA SER A 2 40.19 11.02 36.87
C SER A 2 39.63 10.15 35.74
N SER A 3 38.82 9.17 36.12
CA SER A 3 38.03 8.36 35.19
C SER A 3 36.81 9.16 34.75
N SER A 4 36.69 9.47 33.46
CA SER A 4 35.41 9.85 32.86
C SER A 4 34.86 8.62 32.12
N SER A 5 33.95 7.93 32.79
CA SER A 5 33.15 6.84 32.26
C SER A 5 32.14 7.38 31.25
N ASP A 6 32.51 7.41 29.97
CA ASP A 6 31.57 7.59 28.86
C ASP A 6 30.81 6.29 28.64
N HIS A 7 29.64 6.18 29.26
CA HIS A 7 28.63 5.21 28.85
C HIS A 7 28.17 5.56 27.42
N PRO A 8 28.16 4.60 26.48
CA PRO A 8 27.55 4.83 25.19
C PRO A 8 26.04 5.01 25.41
N ARG A 9 25.55 6.25 25.33
CA ARG A 9 24.12 6.51 25.20
C ARG A 9 23.66 5.78 23.93
N LEU A 10 22.82 4.76 24.09
CA LEU A 10 22.05 4.20 22.98
C LEU A 10 21.28 5.35 22.32
N GLN A 11 21.83 5.91 21.24
CA GLN A 11 21.09 6.76 20.33
C GLN A 11 20.12 5.84 19.57
N LEU A 12 18.96 5.63 20.18
CA LEU A 12 17.80 5.07 19.52
C LEU A 12 17.56 5.88 18.24
N SER A 13 17.54 5.18 17.09
CA SER A 13 17.31 5.78 15.78
C SER A 13 16.07 6.68 15.82
N PRO A 14 16.01 7.79 15.07
CA PRO A 14 14.85 8.69 15.07
C PRO A 14 13.52 7.96 14.79
N THR A 15 13.56 6.85 14.03
CA THR A 15 12.41 5.96 13.78
C THR A 15 11.92 5.20 15.01
N SER A 16 12.82 4.72 15.87
CA SER A 16 12.47 3.99 17.08
C SER A 16 11.78 4.87 18.13
N ASN A 17 12.20 6.13 18.25
CA ASN A 17 11.53 7.11 19.11
C ASN A 17 10.10 7.42 18.64
N MET A 18 9.88 7.44 17.33
CA MET A 18 8.55 7.66 16.74
C MET A 18 7.62 6.46 16.98
N PHE A 19 8.12 5.23 16.83
CA PHE A 19 7.37 4.01 17.14
C PHE A 19 6.96 3.94 18.61
N ILE A 20 7.88 4.21 19.54
CA ILE A 20 7.58 4.22 20.98
C ILE A 20 6.51 5.28 21.30
N ARG A 21 6.60 6.48 20.71
CA ARG A 21 5.58 7.53 20.86
C ARG A 21 4.21 7.06 20.37
N LEU A 22 4.13 6.41 19.21
CA LEU A 22 2.88 5.86 18.68
C LEU A 22 2.27 4.82 19.64
N VAL A 23 3.08 3.87 20.13
CA VAL A 23 2.62 2.84 21.07
C VAL A 23 2.09 3.48 22.36
N LEU A 24 2.81 4.45 22.92
CA LEU A 24 2.36 5.17 24.12
C LEU A 24 1.04 5.92 23.88
N GLN A 25 0.91 6.60 22.73
CA GLN A 25 -0.33 7.29 22.36
C GLN A 25 -1.51 6.32 22.23
N LEU A 26 -1.29 5.14 21.63
CA LEU A 26 -2.33 4.11 21.52
C LEU A 26 -2.74 3.56 22.89
N VAL A 27 -1.78 3.27 23.76
CA VAL A 27 -2.07 2.78 25.12
C VAL A 27 -2.84 3.82 25.91
N ILE A 28 -2.43 5.09 25.87
CA ILE A 28 -3.14 6.19 26.52
C ILE A 28 -4.56 6.33 25.95
N PHE A 29 -4.70 6.33 24.63
CA PHE A 29 -6.01 6.40 23.96
C PHE A 29 -6.95 5.29 24.42
N TRP A 30 -6.52 4.03 24.35
CA TRP A 30 -7.35 2.89 24.74
C TRP A 30 -7.64 2.86 26.23
N PHE A 31 -6.69 3.25 27.07
CA PHE A 31 -6.90 3.42 28.50
C PHE A 31 -7.95 4.49 28.78
N THR A 32 -7.86 5.65 28.14
CA THR A 32 -8.84 6.74 28.27
C THR A 32 -10.23 6.29 27.82
N VAL A 33 -10.34 5.62 26.66
CA VAL A 33 -11.62 5.07 26.17
C VAL A 33 -12.21 4.08 27.18
N TYR A 34 -11.39 3.18 27.73
CA TYR A 34 -11.83 2.19 28.70
C TYR A 34 -12.29 2.83 30.01
N VAL A 35 -11.53 3.78 30.56
CA VAL A 35 -11.87 4.51 31.79
C VAL A 35 -13.16 5.31 31.60
N ILE A 36 -13.34 5.99 30.47
CA ILE A 36 -14.58 6.72 30.15
C ILE A 36 -15.76 5.75 30.06
N ASN A 37 -15.62 4.64 29.33
CA ASN A 37 -16.67 3.62 29.22
C ASN A 37 -17.03 3.06 30.60
N TYR A 38 -16.04 2.72 31.42
CA TYR A 38 -16.24 2.25 32.79
C TYR A 38 -16.96 3.27 33.67
N ALA A 39 -16.53 4.54 33.64
CA ALA A 39 -17.16 5.63 34.39
C ALA A 39 -18.63 5.82 33.99
N LEU A 40 -18.92 5.91 32.68
CA LEU A 40 -20.27 6.09 32.16
C LEU A 40 -21.21 4.93 32.49
N LEU A 41 -20.69 3.70 32.57
CA LEU A 41 -21.44 2.51 32.99
C LEU A 41 -21.62 2.41 34.51
N ARG A 42 -20.71 3.00 35.30
CA ARG A 42 -20.75 2.98 36.77
C ARG A 42 -21.74 3.98 37.36
N PHE A 43 -21.83 5.19 36.81
CA PHE A 43 -22.73 6.22 37.33
C PHE A 43 -24.19 5.97 36.93
N PRO A 44 -25.12 5.79 37.90
CA PRO A 44 -26.51 5.43 37.61
C PRO A 44 -27.27 6.49 36.80
N ASN A 45 -26.91 7.77 36.97
CA ASN A 45 -27.52 8.90 36.27
C ASN A 45 -27.19 8.92 34.78
N THR A 46 -25.96 8.55 34.39
CA THR A 46 -25.51 8.55 32.99
C THR A 46 -25.72 7.21 32.30
N LYS A 47 -25.72 6.10 33.05
CA LYS A 47 -25.79 4.73 32.52
C LYS A 47 -26.97 4.52 31.57
N ARG A 48 -28.17 4.97 31.95
CA ARG A 48 -29.38 4.75 31.12
C ARG A 48 -29.30 5.48 29.79
N SER A 49 -28.86 6.74 29.81
CA SER A 49 -28.67 7.55 28.60
C SER A 49 -27.54 6.99 27.72
N TYR A 50 -26.43 6.59 28.33
CA TYR A 50 -25.29 6.02 27.65
C TYR A 50 -25.61 4.70 26.94
N ILE A 51 -26.28 3.75 27.62
CA ILE A 51 -26.72 2.49 27.01
C ILE A 51 -27.71 2.75 25.87
N ARG A 52 -28.60 3.74 26.01
CA ARG A 52 -29.53 4.10 24.94
C ARG A 52 -28.78 4.62 23.71
N ILE A 53 -27.78 5.48 23.90
CA ILE A 53 -26.94 6.02 22.82
C ILE A 53 -26.13 4.91 22.15
N LEU A 54 -25.49 4.04 22.93
CA LEU A 54 -24.75 2.90 22.38
C LEU A 54 -25.66 2.00 21.54
N ARG A 55 -26.86 1.68 22.03
CA ARG A 55 -27.84 0.89 21.27
C ARG A 55 -28.35 1.60 20.02
N SER A 56 -28.61 2.90 20.08
CA SER A 56 -29.07 3.65 18.90
C SER A 56 -28.00 3.74 17.82
N LEU A 57 -26.72 3.80 18.22
CA LEU A 57 -25.58 3.77 17.30
C LEU A 57 -25.18 2.35 16.88
N GLY A 58 -25.74 1.30 17.52
CA GLY A 58 -25.28 -0.07 17.37
C GLY A 58 -23.83 -0.29 17.83
N CYS A 59 -23.31 0.57 18.70
CA CYS A 59 -21.92 0.57 19.12
C CYS A 59 -21.72 -0.32 20.35
N HIS A 60 -20.66 -1.15 20.31
CA HIS A 60 -20.17 -1.93 21.43
C HIS A 60 -18.71 -1.59 21.70
N ILE A 61 -18.39 -1.33 22.97
CA ILE A 61 -17.02 -1.00 23.41
C ILE A 61 -16.54 -2.11 24.34
N SER A 62 -15.48 -2.78 23.91
CA SER A 62 -14.76 -3.82 24.65
C SER A 62 -13.31 -3.36 24.87
N ILE A 63 -12.54 -4.11 25.65
CA ILE A 63 -11.12 -3.80 25.88
C ILE A 63 -10.39 -3.81 24.53
N CYS A 64 -9.74 -2.68 24.20
CA CYS A 64 -9.01 -2.47 22.94
C CYS A 64 -9.84 -2.67 21.65
N ASN A 65 -11.17 -2.63 21.74
CA ASN A 65 -12.05 -2.83 20.59
C ASN A 65 -13.26 -1.91 20.65
N ILE A 66 -13.52 -1.18 19.56
CA ILE A 66 -14.77 -0.44 19.35
C ILE A 66 -15.39 -1.02 18.09
N GLY A 67 -16.60 -1.54 18.20
CA GLY A 67 -17.32 -2.06 17.05
C GLY A 67 -18.71 -1.46 16.91
N PHE A 68 -19.20 -1.46 15.69
CA PHE A 68 -20.49 -0.95 15.29
C PHE A 68 -21.22 -2.05 14.53
N TYR A 69 -22.50 -2.22 14.82
CA TYR A 69 -23.36 -3.23 14.22
C TYR A 69 -24.58 -2.55 13.61
N SER A 70 -24.91 -2.88 12.37
CA SER A 70 -26.05 -2.35 11.66
C SER A 70 -26.76 -3.43 10.85
N THR A 71 -28.08 -3.43 10.91
CA THR A 71 -28.95 -4.29 10.08
C THR A 71 -29.49 -3.55 8.86
N SER A 72 -29.16 -2.26 8.71
CA SER A 72 -29.73 -1.38 7.69
C SER A 72 -29.41 -1.85 6.26
N PHE A 73 -28.25 -2.47 6.07
CA PHE A 73 -27.80 -2.95 4.76
C PHE A 73 -28.40 -4.29 4.36
N ASN A 74 -29.04 -5.04 5.27
CA ASN A 74 -29.56 -6.37 4.99
C ASN A 74 -30.58 -6.37 3.84
N ARG A 75 -31.43 -5.34 3.79
CA ARG A 75 -32.41 -5.17 2.70
C ARG A 75 -31.73 -4.96 1.35
N LEU A 76 -30.65 -4.19 1.32
CA LEU A 76 -29.87 -3.93 0.12
C LEU A 76 -29.21 -5.21 -0.39
N PHE A 77 -28.55 -5.96 0.48
CA PHE A 77 -27.92 -7.24 0.13
C PHE A 77 -28.93 -8.24 -0.44
N TYR A 78 -30.09 -8.34 0.21
CA TYR A 78 -31.18 -9.18 -0.26
C TYR A 78 -31.68 -8.74 -1.65
N GLN A 79 -31.92 -7.44 -1.87
CA GLN A 79 -32.37 -6.92 -3.16
C GLN A 79 -31.35 -7.19 -4.28
N ILE A 80 -30.06 -6.96 -4.02
CA ILE A 80 -28.98 -7.19 -4.98
C ILE A 80 -28.91 -8.68 -5.35
N GLY A 81 -28.90 -9.57 -4.36
CA GLY A 81 -28.82 -11.01 -4.58
C GLY A 81 -30.05 -11.57 -5.34
N ARG A 82 -31.23 -10.98 -5.15
CA ARG A 82 -32.48 -11.45 -5.78
C ARG A 82 -32.76 -10.88 -7.17
N LYS A 83 -32.09 -9.81 -7.60
CA LYS A 83 -32.39 -9.14 -8.90
C LYS A 83 -32.20 -10.07 -10.11
N LYS A 84 -31.11 -10.84 -10.14
CA LYS A 84 -30.79 -11.83 -11.21
C LYS A 84 -30.05 -13.04 -10.59
N PRO A 85 -30.76 -13.96 -9.91
CA PRO A 85 -30.12 -15.01 -9.14
C PRO A 85 -29.31 -15.98 -9.99
N HIS A 86 -29.69 -16.19 -11.27
CA HIS A 86 -28.94 -17.05 -12.18
C HIS A 86 -27.55 -16.50 -12.49
N LEU A 87 -27.45 -15.20 -12.80
CA LEU A 87 -26.17 -14.55 -13.09
C LEU A 87 -25.27 -14.54 -11.85
N TRP A 88 -25.84 -14.25 -10.68
CA TRP A 88 -25.09 -14.32 -9.43
C TRP A 88 -24.59 -15.73 -9.12
N LYS A 89 -25.40 -16.76 -9.36
CA LYS A 89 -24.95 -18.16 -9.16
C LYS A 89 -23.78 -18.52 -10.09
N ILE A 90 -23.81 -18.08 -11.35
CA ILE A 90 -22.68 -18.26 -12.27
C ILE A 90 -21.45 -17.52 -11.75
N TRP A 91 -21.62 -16.24 -11.37
CA TRP A 91 -20.57 -15.40 -10.81
C TRP A 91 -19.86 -16.05 -9.62
N PHE A 92 -20.61 -16.49 -8.61
CA PHE A 92 -20.04 -17.17 -7.44
C PHE A 92 -19.49 -18.56 -7.75
N THR A 93 -20.01 -19.24 -8.78
CA THR A 93 -19.43 -20.52 -9.24
C THR A 93 -18.05 -20.32 -9.85
N ILE A 94 -17.87 -19.28 -10.68
CA ILE A 94 -16.55 -18.89 -11.19
C ILE A 94 -15.63 -18.55 -10.01
N GLY A 95 -16.17 -17.84 -9.00
CA GLY A 95 -15.46 -17.50 -7.78
C GLY A 95 -14.89 -18.70 -7.02
N ILE A 96 -15.56 -19.86 -7.02
CA ILE A 96 -15.03 -21.09 -6.42
C ILE A 96 -13.73 -21.51 -7.12
N PHE A 97 -13.71 -21.56 -8.45
CA PHE A 97 -12.53 -21.98 -9.20
C PHE A 97 -11.37 -20.99 -9.02
N VAL A 98 -11.65 -19.68 -9.08
CA VAL A 98 -10.65 -18.65 -8.85
C VAL A 98 -10.08 -18.74 -7.44
N ALA A 99 -10.94 -18.88 -6.42
CA ALA A 99 -10.50 -19.02 -5.04
C ALA A 99 -9.64 -20.28 -4.86
N PHE A 100 -10.01 -21.40 -5.48
CA PHE A 100 -9.22 -22.63 -5.44
C PHE A 100 -7.83 -22.46 -6.07
N ILE A 101 -7.74 -21.89 -7.27
CA ILE A 101 -6.46 -21.62 -7.94
C ILE A 101 -5.59 -20.69 -7.08
N THR A 102 -6.18 -19.63 -6.55
CA THR A 102 -5.47 -18.65 -5.72
C THR A 102 -5.01 -19.26 -4.40
N ALA A 103 -5.81 -20.15 -3.80
CA ALA A 103 -5.45 -20.89 -2.59
C ALA A 103 -4.27 -21.84 -2.85
N VAL A 104 -4.30 -22.60 -3.95
CA VAL A 104 -3.18 -23.47 -4.34
C VAL A 104 -1.91 -22.64 -4.54
N PHE A 105 -1.98 -21.55 -5.29
CA PHE A 105 -0.85 -20.65 -5.51
C PHE A 105 -0.30 -20.07 -4.20
N SER A 106 -1.18 -19.59 -3.31
CA SER A 106 -0.81 -19.06 -2.00
C SER A 106 -0.13 -20.13 -1.13
N CYS A 107 -0.68 -21.34 -1.07
CA CYS A 107 -0.08 -22.46 -0.33
C CYS A 107 1.29 -22.83 -0.92
N SER A 108 1.42 -22.87 -2.25
CA SER A 108 2.70 -23.14 -2.93
C SER A 108 3.75 -22.10 -2.55
N ILE A 109 3.42 -20.80 -2.53
CA ILE A 109 4.35 -19.75 -2.10
C ILE A 109 4.70 -19.92 -0.62
N LEU A 110 3.71 -20.06 0.25
CA LEU A 110 3.93 -20.18 1.70
C LEU A 110 4.78 -21.39 2.09
N VAL A 111 4.76 -22.46 1.28
CA VAL A 111 5.62 -23.64 1.47
C VAL A 111 6.98 -23.46 0.78
N PHE A 112 7.00 -22.97 -0.46
CA PHE A 112 8.22 -22.89 -1.27
C PHE A 112 9.22 -21.85 -0.75
N LEU A 113 8.78 -20.65 -0.34
CA LEU A 113 9.72 -19.60 0.09
C LEU A 113 10.50 -19.98 1.35
N PRO A 114 9.88 -20.52 2.41
CA PRO A 114 10.63 -20.99 3.58
C PRO A 114 11.53 -22.18 3.26
N LEU A 115 11.10 -23.13 2.43
CA LEU A 115 11.92 -24.26 2.02
C LEU A 115 13.16 -23.81 1.23
N LYS A 116 12.99 -22.87 0.30
CA LYS A 116 14.11 -22.26 -0.43
C LYS A 116 15.07 -21.55 0.53
N TYR A 117 14.55 -20.78 1.48
CA TYR A 117 15.37 -20.10 2.49
C TYR A 117 16.19 -21.09 3.32
N ILE A 118 15.61 -22.22 3.73
CA ILE A 118 16.32 -23.28 4.46
C ILE A 118 17.38 -23.93 3.55
N TYR A 119 17.03 -24.25 2.30
CA TYR A 119 17.94 -24.85 1.33
C TYR A 119 19.17 -23.96 1.06
N ASP A 120 18.94 -22.67 0.76
CA ASP A 120 20.01 -21.70 0.50
C ASP A 120 20.89 -21.46 1.74
N ARG A 121 20.32 -21.55 2.94
CA ARG A 121 21.05 -21.46 4.22
C ARG A 121 21.88 -22.70 4.53
N GLN A 122 21.44 -23.88 4.08
CA GLN A 122 22.11 -25.15 4.33
C GLN A 122 23.28 -25.42 3.37
N GLN A 123 23.37 -24.71 2.23
CA GLN A 123 24.53 -24.77 1.35
C GLN A 123 25.78 -24.29 2.11
N PRO A 124 26.77 -25.17 2.40
CA PRO A 124 28.02 -24.74 2.98
C PRO A 124 28.73 -23.81 2.00
N ILE A 125 29.48 -22.83 2.53
CA ILE A 125 30.31 -21.88 1.77
C ILE A 125 31.50 -22.61 1.12
N LEU A 126 31.25 -23.62 0.29
CA LEU A 126 32.30 -24.37 -0.41
C LEU A 126 32.63 -23.78 -1.78
N PHE A 127 31.79 -22.89 -2.32
CA PHE A 127 31.91 -22.35 -3.69
C PHE A 127 32.20 -20.84 -3.81
N THR A 128 32.44 -20.11 -2.71
CA THR A 128 32.87 -18.69 -2.77
C THR A 128 34.27 -18.50 -2.17
N ARG A 129 35.19 -19.43 -2.42
CA ARG A 129 36.63 -19.26 -2.10
C ARG A 129 37.56 -19.37 -3.31
N GLN A 130 37.03 -19.28 -4.52
CA GLN A 130 37.87 -19.01 -5.71
C GLN A 130 37.50 -17.63 -6.24
N ASN A 131 38.50 -16.76 -6.32
CA ASN A 131 38.48 -15.36 -6.76
C ASN A 131 38.35 -14.30 -5.65
N LEU A 132 39.02 -14.50 -4.51
CA LEU A 132 39.51 -13.37 -3.71
C LEU A 132 40.89 -12.92 -4.21
N THR A 133 40.89 -12.11 -5.26
CA THR A 133 41.99 -11.17 -5.56
C THR A 133 41.50 -9.72 -5.68
N ASP A 134 40.29 -9.41 -5.20
CA ASP A 134 39.80 -8.03 -5.15
C ASP A 134 39.26 -7.71 -3.76
N LYS A 135 40.17 -7.37 -2.85
CA LYS A 135 39.82 -6.78 -1.56
C LYS A 135 39.38 -5.35 -1.85
N ASN A 136 38.10 -5.10 -2.11
CA ASN A 136 37.42 -3.80 -1.89
C ASN A 136 35.92 -3.77 -2.26
N VAL A 137 35.30 -4.87 -2.70
CA VAL A 137 33.84 -4.88 -2.90
C VAL A 137 33.15 -5.31 -1.60
N PRO A 138 32.40 -4.42 -0.91
CA PRO A 138 31.50 -4.87 0.14
C PRO A 138 30.44 -5.74 -0.53
N VAL A 139 30.56 -7.07 -0.37
CA VAL A 139 29.51 -8.01 -0.76
C VAL A 139 28.33 -7.74 0.16
N GLU A 140 27.41 -6.92 -0.33
CA GLU A 140 26.18 -6.56 0.35
C GLU A 140 25.44 -7.85 0.72
N LYS A 141 25.12 -7.96 2.01
CA LYS A 141 24.62 -9.17 2.66
C LYS A 141 23.13 -9.33 2.37
N ASP A 142 22.78 -9.46 1.09
CA ASP A 142 21.38 -9.62 0.62
C ASP A 142 20.79 -11.02 0.96
N ARG A 143 21.58 -11.87 1.64
CA ARG A 143 21.19 -13.21 2.11
C ARG A 143 20.25 -13.22 3.32
N ASP A 144 20.05 -12.09 3.99
CA ASP A 144 19.22 -11.99 5.20
C ASP A 144 17.81 -11.42 4.95
N LYS A 145 17.47 -11.10 3.70
CA LYS A 145 16.13 -10.58 3.36
C LYS A 145 15.11 -11.72 3.43
N LEU A 146 14.38 -11.82 4.54
CA LEU A 146 13.22 -12.70 4.64
C LEU A 146 12.19 -12.26 3.58
N TRP A 147 11.80 -13.17 2.68
CA TRP A 147 10.91 -12.82 1.56
C TRP A 147 9.47 -12.53 1.98
N ILE A 148 9.10 -12.86 3.23
CA ILE A 148 7.84 -12.50 3.85
C ILE A 148 8.18 -11.67 5.09
N GLN A 149 8.15 -10.34 4.97
CA GLN A 149 8.36 -9.45 6.10
C GLN A 149 7.01 -9.01 6.67
N PRO A 150 6.72 -9.25 7.96
CA PRO A 150 5.49 -8.76 8.57
C PRO A 150 5.48 -7.24 8.52
N ILE A 151 4.34 -6.63 8.17
CA ILE A 151 4.18 -5.18 8.17
C ILE A 151 4.14 -4.69 9.61
N ILE A 152 5.15 -3.93 10.01
CA ILE A 152 5.32 -3.32 11.33
C ILE A 152 5.44 -1.80 11.13
N PRO A 153 4.37 -1.04 11.44
CA PRO A 153 4.37 0.42 11.33
C PRO A 153 5.55 1.04 12.08
N GLY A 154 6.28 1.96 11.45
CA GLY A 154 7.42 2.66 12.04
C GLY A 154 8.74 1.87 12.02
N VAL A 155 8.73 0.59 11.64
CA VAL A 155 9.95 -0.23 11.46
C VAL A 155 10.22 -0.48 9.98
N ASN A 156 9.26 -1.07 9.25
CA ASN A 156 9.41 -1.35 7.81
C ASN A 156 8.43 -0.57 6.92
N VAL A 157 7.43 0.09 7.50
CA VAL A 157 6.51 1.00 6.79
C VAL A 157 6.54 2.37 7.45
N PRO A 158 6.76 3.46 6.68
CA PRO A 158 6.68 4.83 7.20
C PRO A 158 5.31 5.12 7.83
N LEU A 159 5.27 5.81 8.97
CA LEU A 159 3.99 6.12 9.62
C LEU A 159 3.10 7.05 8.80
N GLU A 160 3.68 7.85 7.91
CA GLU A 160 2.96 8.75 7.01
C GLU A 160 2.12 7.98 5.97
N GLU A 161 2.56 6.78 5.59
CA GLU A 161 1.84 5.93 4.63
C GLU A 161 0.74 5.09 5.28
N LEU A 162 0.71 5.04 6.60
CA LEU A 162 -0.19 4.17 7.36
C LEU A 162 -1.68 4.47 7.11
N GLY A 163 -2.02 5.74 6.85
CA GLY A 163 -3.38 6.14 6.48
C GLY A 163 -3.85 5.51 5.18
N HIS A 164 -2.98 5.47 4.16
CA HIS A 164 -3.28 4.83 2.87
C HIS A 164 -3.43 3.31 3.04
N PHE A 165 -2.58 2.70 3.88
CA PHE A 165 -2.67 1.28 4.20
C PHE A 165 -4.00 0.92 4.88
N PHE A 166 -4.43 1.67 5.90
CA PHE A 166 -5.71 1.42 6.56
C PHE A 166 -6.91 1.67 5.66
N LEU A 167 -6.84 2.68 4.80
CA LEU A 167 -7.88 2.91 3.81
C LEU A 167 -7.99 1.73 2.84
N ALA A 168 -6.87 1.22 2.33
CA ALA A 168 -6.84 0.06 1.45
C ALA A 168 -7.37 -1.20 2.14
N LEU A 169 -6.98 -1.46 3.40
CA LEU A 169 -7.50 -2.56 4.19
C LEU A 169 -9.01 -2.44 4.43
N LEU A 170 -9.50 -1.25 4.77
CA LEU A 170 -10.92 -1.00 4.99
C LEU A 170 -11.72 -1.27 3.70
N VAL A 171 -11.27 -0.76 2.55
CA VAL A 171 -11.95 -1.01 1.27
C VAL A 171 -11.93 -2.51 0.94
N CYS A 172 -10.78 -3.17 1.07
CA CYS A 172 -10.64 -4.60 0.81
C CYS A 172 -11.58 -5.44 1.67
N THR A 173 -11.60 -5.19 2.99
CA THR A 173 -12.47 -5.91 3.94
C THR A 173 -13.95 -5.64 3.66
N LEU A 174 -14.35 -4.41 3.36
CA LEU A 174 -15.75 -4.11 3.01
C LEU A 174 -16.23 -4.87 1.78
N PHE A 175 -15.42 -4.91 0.72
CA PHE A 175 -15.77 -5.68 -0.50
C PHE A 175 -15.74 -7.19 -0.27
N HIS A 176 -14.84 -7.68 0.59
CA HIS A 176 -14.79 -9.07 1.01
C HIS A 176 -16.09 -9.52 1.69
N GLU A 177 -16.51 -8.79 2.72
CA GLU A 177 -17.73 -9.07 3.48
C GLU A 177 -18.99 -8.88 2.63
N LEU A 178 -18.99 -7.87 1.75
CA LEU A 178 -20.06 -7.68 0.77
C LEU A 178 -20.24 -8.91 -0.13
N GLY A 179 -19.14 -9.52 -0.56
CA GLY A 179 -19.16 -10.77 -1.32
C GLY A 179 -19.90 -11.88 -0.59
N HIS A 180 -19.55 -12.11 0.68
CA HIS A 180 -20.23 -13.08 1.54
C HIS A 180 -21.72 -12.78 1.72
N ALA A 181 -22.08 -11.52 2.00
CA ALA A 181 -23.46 -11.09 2.21
C ALA A 181 -24.34 -11.32 0.97
N ILE A 182 -23.84 -10.97 -0.21
CA ILE A 182 -24.56 -11.18 -1.48
C ILE A 182 -24.67 -12.67 -1.79
N ALA A 183 -23.59 -13.44 -1.62
CA ALA A 183 -23.60 -14.89 -1.86
C ALA A 183 -24.60 -15.62 -0.95
N ALA A 184 -24.63 -15.27 0.34
CA ALA A 184 -25.61 -15.80 1.29
C ALA A 184 -27.04 -15.49 0.85
N SER A 185 -27.30 -14.24 0.43
CA SER A 185 -28.61 -13.81 -0.07
C SER A 185 -29.05 -14.58 -1.33
N VAL A 186 -28.11 -14.92 -2.22
CA VAL A 186 -28.35 -15.69 -3.45
C VAL A 186 -28.66 -17.16 -3.15
N GLU A 187 -28.00 -17.75 -2.15
CA GLU A 187 -28.24 -19.11 -1.68
C GLU A 187 -29.39 -19.22 -0.67
N GLN A 188 -30.16 -18.13 -0.48
CA GLN A 188 -31.33 -18.05 0.40
C GLN A 188 -31.01 -18.21 1.89
N VAL A 189 -29.78 -17.87 2.29
CA VAL A 189 -29.35 -17.77 3.68
C VAL A 189 -29.59 -16.35 4.18
N ARG A 190 -30.13 -16.22 5.39
CA ARG A 190 -30.40 -14.93 6.02
C ARG A 190 -29.11 -14.27 6.51
N VAL A 191 -28.95 -13.00 6.15
CA VAL A 191 -27.96 -12.09 6.75
C VAL A 191 -28.60 -11.44 7.97
N ASN A 192 -28.04 -11.66 9.16
CA ASN A 192 -28.52 -11.08 10.42
C ASN A 192 -28.14 -9.61 10.51
N GLY A 193 -26.94 -9.25 10.08
CA GLY A 193 -26.42 -7.89 10.08
C GLY A 193 -25.01 -7.81 9.52
N CYS A 194 -24.43 -6.61 9.55
CA CYS A 194 -23.02 -6.40 9.29
C CYS A 194 -22.43 -5.44 10.33
N GLY A 195 -21.14 -5.52 10.55
CA GLY A 195 -20.45 -4.62 11.46
C GLY A 195 -19.07 -4.23 10.98
N TYR A 196 -18.56 -3.16 11.56
CA TYR A 196 -17.17 -2.75 11.45
C TYR A 196 -16.60 -2.52 12.84
N PHE A 197 -15.32 -2.80 13.02
CA PHE A 197 -14.65 -2.67 14.29
C PHE A 197 -13.23 -2.14 14.12
N LEU A 198 -12.73 -1.51 15.18
CA LEU A 198 -11.36 -1.06 15.28
C LEU A 198 -10.72 -1.77 16.47
N PHE A 199 -9.82 -2.70 16.19
CA PHE A 199 -9.08 -3.45 17.21
C PHE A 199 -7.65 -2.92 17.30
N ILE A 200 -7.32 -2.24 18.41
CA ILE A 200 -6.05 -1.52 18.65
C ILE A 200 -5.78 -0.42 17.60
N LEU A 201 -5.44 -0.83 16.39
CA LEU A 201 -5.13 0.00 15.23
C LEU A 201 -5.69 -0.62 13.93
N TYR A 202 -6.13 -1.87 13.97
CA TYR A 202 -6.60 -2.63 12.82
C TYR A 202 -8.10 -2.38 12.58
N PRO A 203 -8.48 -1.71 11.48
CA PRO A 203 -9.87 -1.63 11.07
C PRO A 203 -10.29 -2.96 10.41
N GLY A 204 -11.42 -3.50 10.84
CA GLY A 204 -12.01 -4.71 10.27
C GLY A 204 -13.51 -4.53 10.01
N ALA A 205 -14.04 -5.36 9.13
CA ALA A 205 -15.47 -5.49 8.88
C ALA A 205 -15.86 -6.97 8.98
N TYR A 206 -17.12 -7.24 9.27
CA TYR A 206 -17.67 -8.59 9.25
C TYR A 206 -19.14 -8.58 8.83
N VAL A 207 -19.59 -9.66 8.19
CA VAL A 207 -21.01 -9.95 8.00
C VAL A 207 -21.45 -11.08 8.95
N ASP A 208 -22.56 -10.85 9.64
CA ASP A 208 -23.19 -11.82 10.53
C ASP A 208 -24.23 -12.63 9.73
N LEU A 209 -23.88 -13.89 9.46
CA LEU A 209 -24.70 -14.84 8.69
C LEU A 209 -25.32 -15.86 9.62
N ASN A 210 -26.53 -16.34 9.28
CA ASN A 210 -27.16 -17.40 10.05
C ASN A 210 -26.45 -18.76 9.82
N GLU A 211 -25.63 -19.17 10.78
CA GLU A 211 -24.83 -20.40 10.72
C GLU A 211 -25.68 -21.67 10.61
N GLU A 212 -26.82 -21.74 11.32
CA GLU A 212 -27.73 -22.89 11.26
C GLU A 212 -28.24 -23.09 9.82
N GLN A 213 -28.62 -22.01 9.14
CA GLN A 213 -29.05 -22.07 7.73
C GLN A 213 -27.92 -22.42 6.78
N ILE A 214 -26.68 -21.96 7.03
CA ILE A 214 -25.51 -22.36 6.24
C ILE A 214 -25.27 -23.86 6.39
N GLN A 215 -25.42 -24.42 7.59
CA GLN A 215 -25.22 -25.86 7.81
C GLN A 215 -26.31 -26.72 7.15
N MET A 216 -27.52 -26.19 6.94
CA MET A 216 -28.61 -26.90 6.28
C MET A 216 -28.50 -26.94 4.74
N ILE A 217 -27.72 -26.07 4.11
CA ILE A 217 -27.54 -26.06 2.65
C ILE A 217 -26.44 -27.03 2.19
N THR A 218 -26.46 -27.41 0.92
CA THR A 218 -25.47 -28.35 0.36
C THR A 218 -24.05 -27.77 0.37
N ALA A 219 -23.04 -28.63 0.50
CA ALA A 219 -21.62 -28.22 0.55
C ALA A 219 -21.20 -27.32 -0.63
N TYR A 220 -21.74 -27.57 -1.83
CA TYR A 220 -21.47 -26.73 -3.00
C TYR A 220 -22.03 -25.30 -2.86
N ARG A 221 -23.20 -25.14 -2.23
CA ARG A 221 -23.76 -23.81 -1.94
C ARG A 221 -22.99 -23.11 -0.81
N GLN A 222 -22.57 -23.86 0.21
CA GLN A 222 -21.68 -23.35 1.26
C GLN A 222 -20.38 -22.82 0.66
N LEU A 223 -19.79 -23.58 -0.27
CA LEU A 223 -18.55 -23.19 -0.95
C LEU A 223 -18.69 -21.88 -1.73
N ARG A 224 -19.84 -21.64 -2.37
CA ARG A 224 -20.11 -20.33 -3.01
C ARG A 224 -20.08 -19.18 -2.01
N ILE A 225 -20.61 -19.39 -0.80
CA ILE A 225 -20.61 -18.37 0.26
C ILE A 225 -19.17 -18.18 0.77
N TYR A 226 -18.47 -19.25 1.14
CA TYR A 226 -17.12 -19.16 1.71
C TYR A 226 -16.06 -18.65 0.73
N CYS A 227 -16.17 -18.96 -0.56
CA CYS A 227 -15.25 -18.43 -1.57
C CYS A 227 -15.60 -17.01 -2.04
N ALA A 228 -16.78 -16.49 -1.70
CA ALA A 228 -17.28 -15.22 -2.22
C ALA A 228 -16.36 -14.03 -1.86
N GLY A 229 -15.91 -13.95 -0.61
CA GLY A 229 -15.07 -12.83 -0.15
C GLY A 229 -13.72 -12.77 -0.87
N VAL A 230 -13.01 -13.90 -0.93
CA VAL A 230 -11.73 -14.00 -1.66
C VAL A 230 -11.91 -13.63 -3.13
N PHE A 231 -12.99 -14.12 -3.76
CA PHE A 231 -13.28 -13.80 -5.15
C PHE A 231 -13.54 -12.30 -5.37
N HIS A 232 -14.30 -11.64 -4.48
CA HIS A 232 -14.54 -10.19 -4.58
C HIS A 232 -13.26 -9.37 -4.40
N ASN A 233 -12.33 -9.82 -3.56
CA ASN A 233 -11.01 -9.20 -3.46
C ASN A 233 -10.19 -9.37 -4.74
N MET A 234 -10.23 -10.55 -5.38
CA MET A 234 -9.56 -10.74 -6.67
C MET A 234 -10.18 -9.86 -7.77
N VAL A 235 -11.51 -9.70 -7.77
CA VAL A 235 -12.19 -8.77 -8.68
C VAL A 235 -11.75 -7.33 -8.41
N LEU A 236 -11.63 -6.93 -7.14
CA LEU A 236 -11.14 -5.61 -6.76
C LEU A 236 -9.70 -5.39 -7.24
N VAL A 237 -8.82 -6.40 -7.15
CA VAL A 237 -7.46 -6.34 -7.71
C VAL A 237 -7.50 -6.12 -9.22
N VAL A 238 -8.32 -6.87 -9.96
CA VAL A 238 -8.47 -6.69 -11.41
C VAL A 238 -8.95 -5.28 -11.74
N VAL A 239 -9.94 -4.77 -11.01
CA VAL A 239 -10.44 -3.40 -11.19
C VAL A 239 -9.33 -2.36 -10.89
N ALA A 240 -8.56 -2.56 -9.83
CA ALA A 240 -7.45 -1.67 -9.47
C ALA A 240 -6.34 -1.67 -10.54
N VAL A 241 -5.99 -2.85 -11.09
CA VAL A 241 -5.03 -2.96 -12.19
C VAL A 241 -5.54 -2.27 -13.45
N VAL A 242 -6.80 -2.49 -13.81
CA VAL A 242 -7.42 -1.80 -14.95
C VAL A 242 -7.39 -0.29 -14.76
N PHE A 243 -7.74 0.19 -13.56
CA PHE A 243 -7.68 1.61 -13.23
C PHE A 243 -6.25 2.16 -13.36
N LEU A 244 -5.25 1.43 -12.87
CA LEU A 244 -3.83 1.81 -12.99
C LEU A 244 -3.38 1.89 -14.46
N LEU A 245 -3.81 0.95 -15.30
CA LEU A 245 -3.49 0.97 -16.74
C LEU A 245 -4.19 2.13 -17.47
N ILE A 246 -5.38 2.54 -17.04
CA ILE A 246 -6.14 3.65 -17.63
C ILE A 246 -5.65 5.01 -17.10
N GLN A 247 -5.06 5.05 -15.90
CA GLN A 247 -4.57 6.26 -15.23
C GLN A 247 -3.74 7.21 -16.12
N PRO A 248 -2.74 6.79 -16.94
CA PRO A 248 -2.01 7.72 -17.80
C PRO A 248 -2.90 8.40 -18.85
N PHE A 249 -3.90 7.70 -19.39
CA PHE A 249 -4.85 8.27 -20.35
C PHE A 249 -5.75 9.34 -19.71
N ILE A 250 -6.18 9.11 -18.47
CA ILE A 250 -6.95 10.09 -17.71
C ILE A 250 -6.08 11.30 -17.39
N LEU A 251 -4.88 11.07 -16.83
CA LEU A 251 -4.00 12.16 -16.38
C LEU A 251 -3.49 13.02 -17.54
N ARG A 252 -3.30 12.47 -18.74
CA ARG A 252 -2.90 13.26 -19.92
C ARG A 252 -3.79 14.47 -20.19
N HIS A 253 -5.08 14.43 -19.82
CA HIS A 253 -5.98 15.56 -20.01
C HIS A 253 -5.77 16.68 -18.98
N PHE A 254 -5.14 16.37 -17.83
CA PHE A 254 -4.93 17.28 -16.72
C PHE A 254 -3.47 17.77 -16.60
N TYR A 255 -2.52 17.11 -17.28
CA TYR A 255 -1.10 17.43 -17.22
C TYR A 255 -0.52 17.74 -18.60
N ILE A 256 0.33 18.76 -18.66
CA ILE A 256 1.11 19.11 -19.85
C ILE A 256 2.37 18.24 -19.86
N GLU A 257 2.61 17.51 -20.96
CA GLU A 257 3.77 16.63 -21.11
C GLU A 257 5.06 17.42 -21.38
N THR A 258 5.59 18.16 -20.42
CA THR A 258 6.88 18.87 -20.58
C THR A 258 8.06 17.96 -20.25
N ALA A 259 9.18 18.10 -20.97
CA ALA A 259 10.44 17.46 -20.58
C ALA A 259 10.93 18.04 -19.24
N SER A 260 11.08 17.20 -18.22
CA SER A 260 11.48 17.63 -16.88
C SER A 260 12.65 16.80 -16.35
N VAL A 261 13.52 17.44 -15.58
CA VAL A 261 14.71 16.79 -15.03
C VAL A 261 14.34 15.91 -13.84
N ALA A 262 14.23 14.60 -14.07
CA ALA A 262 13.90 13.64 -13.02
C ALA A 262 15.07 13.39 -12.06
N ARG A 263 16.27 13.14 -12.61
CA ARG A 263 17.48 12.84 -11.81
C ARG A 263 18.74 13.19 -12.60
N ILE A 264 19.71 13.76 -11.91
CA ILE A 264 21.06 14.03 -12.44
C ILE A 264 22.05 13.15 -11.66
N SER A 265 23.05 12.59 -12.36
CA SER A 265 24.16 11.89 -11.71
C SER A 265 24.98 12.86 -10.85
N LYS A 266 25.41 12.43 -9.66
CA LYS A 266 26.21 13.27 -8.75
C LYS A 266 27.58 13.63 -9.32
N ASP A 267 28.11 12.79 -10.22
CA ASP A 267 29.41 12.97 -10.85
C ASP A 267 29.34 13.83 -12.12
N SER A 268 28.14 14.32 -12.48
CA SER A 268 27.96 15.17 -13.65
C SER A 268 28.34 16.63 -13.35
N PRO A 269 29.03 17.34 -14.26
CA PRO A 269 29.29 18.77 -14.15
C PRO A 269 28.02 19.62 -14.00
N ILE A 270 26.87 19.10 -14.42
CA ILE A 270 25.57 19.80 -14.45
C ILE A 270 24.80 19.63 -13.13
N TYR A 271 25.29 18.80 -12.20
CA TYR A 271 24.58 18.45 -10.96
C TYR A 271 24.26 19.67 -10.06
N SER A 272 25.17 20.63 -9.98
CA SER A 272 24.97 21.87 -9.21
C SER A 272 24.27 22.98 -10.00
N LEU A 273 24.19 22.84 -11.32
CA LEU A 273 23.71 23.88 -12.23
C LEU A 273 22.22 23.73 -12.54
N LEU A 274 21.70 22.49 -12.56
CA LEU A 274 20.34 22.21 -12.98
C LEU A 274 19.51 21.64 -11.82
N PRO A 275 18.55 22.40 -11.28
CA PRO A 275 17.67 21.91 -10.21
C PRO A 275 16.83 20.73 -10.68
N LYS A 276 16.56 19.78 -9.76
CA LYS A 276 15.58 18.73 -10.00
C LYS A 276 14.21 19.35 -10.28
N HIS A 277 13.43 18.72 -11.15
CA HIS A 277 12.11 19.19 -11.60
C HIS A 277 12.11 20.48 -12.42
N SER A 278 13.28 20.98 -12.85
CA SER A 278 13.33 22.03 -13.87
C SER A 278 12.75 21.52 -15.19
N THR A 279 11.99 22.39 -15.86
CA THR A 279 11.39 22.12 -17.18
C THR A 279 12.33 22.58 -18.28
N ILE A 280 12.65 21.69 -19.21
CA ILE A 280 13.50 22.00 -20.36
C ILE A 280 12.59 22.51 -21.48
N GLN A 281 12.81 23.76 -21.89
CA GLN A 281 12.01 24.41 -22.94
C GLN A 281 12.70 24.39 -24.31
N ASP A 282 14.03 24.40 -24.35
CA ASP A 282 14.84 24.47 -25.56
C ASP A 282 16.19 23.78 -25.37
N ILE A 283 16.73 23.18 -26.44
CA ILE A 283 18.09 22.63 -26.48
C ILE A 283 18.73 23.03 -27.81
N ASP A 284 19.80 23.82 -27.77
CA ASP A 284 20.55 24.24 -28.97
C ASP A 284 19.64 24.82 -30.07
N GLY A 285 18.65 25.63 -29.67
CA GLY A 285 17.64 26.23 -30.54
C GLY A 285 16.51 25.29 -30.98
N CYS A 286 16.46 24.05 -30.46
CA CYS A 286 15.38 23.09 -30.68
C CYS A 286 14.36 23.12 -29.53
N ILE A 287 13.18 23.69 -29.81
CA ILE A 287 12.10 23.86 -28.83
C ILE A 287 11.57 22.48 -28.41
N VAL A 288 11.52 22.24 -27.11
CA VAL A 288 11.04 21.00 -26.48
C VAL A 288 9.72 21.29 -25.75
N SER A 289 8.60 20.99 -26.41
CA SER A 289 7.26 21.11 -25.81
C SER A 289 6.73 19.76 -25.32
N THR A 290 7.18 18.66 -25.93
CA THR A 290 6.78 17.29 -25.58
C THR A 290 7.97 16.37 -25.30
N SER A 291 7.72 15.24 -24.63
CA SER A 291 8.74 14.18 -24.47
C SER A 291 9.24 13.65 -25.82
N ASN A 292 8.38 13.60 -26.83
CA ASN A 292 8.78 13.19 -28.17
C ASN A 292 9.69 14.23 -28.85
N ASP A 293 9.44 15.53 -28.61
CA ASP A 293 10.31 16.61 -29.11
C ASP A 293 11.70 16.51 -28.49
N TRP A 294 11.80 16.16 -27.19
CA TRP A 294 13.08 15.90 -26.53
C TRP A 294 13.89 14.83 -27.27
N TYR A 295 13.31 13.66 -27.52
CA TYR A 295 13.99 12.59 -28.26
C TYR A 295 14.33 12.99 -29.70
N ARG A 296 13.45 13.76 -30.36
CA ARG A 296 13.69 14.27 -31.71
C ARG A 296 14.86 15.25 -31.74
N CYS A 297 14.89 16.23 -30.83
CA CYS A 297 15.96 17.23 -30.73
C CYS A 297 17.31 16.55 -30.44
N LEU A 298 17.35 15.60 -29.49
CA LEU A 298 18.58 14.85 -29.21
C LEU A 298 19.10 14.06 -30.41
N ARG A 299 18.22 13.41 -31.18
CA ARG A 299 18.62 12.72 -32.41
C ARG A 299 19.19 13.71 -33.43
N LEU A 300 18.53 14.85 -33.65
CA LEU A 300 19.02 15.89 -34.56
C LEU A 300 20.38 16.47 -34.16
N ILE A 301 20.66 16.58 -32.86
CA ILE A 301 21.96 17.04 -32.35
C ILE A 301 23.01 15.94 -32.51
N SER A 302 22.67 14.70 -32.18
CA SER A 302 23.56 13.55 -32.36
C SER A 302 23.96 13.35 -33.82
N ASP A 303 23.00 13.45 -34.74
CA ASP A 303 23.25 13.29 -36.17
C ASP A 303 24.06 14.47 -36.73
N ARG A 304 23.84 15.69 -36.24
CA ARG A 304 24.67 16.86 -36.59
C ARG A 304 26.10 16.74 -36.07
N HIS A 305 26.29 16.23 -34.86
CA HIS A 305 27.63 16.01 -34.29
C HIS A 305 28.45 14.96 -35.05
N VAL A 306 27.80 14.05 -35.78
CA VAL A 306 28.49 13.08 -36.67
C VAL A 306 28.99 13.73 -37.97
N LEU A 307 28.41 14.88 -38.37
CA LEU A 307 28.78 15.62 -39.58
C LEU A 307 29.66 16.85 -39.32
N ASP A 308 29.45 17.57 -38.21
CA ASP A 308 30.21 18.74 -37.81
C ASP A 308 30.54 18.66 -36.31
N SER A 309 31.79 18.30 -35.98
CA SER A 309 32.30 18.31 -34.61
C SER A 309 32.66 19.74 -34.18
N THR A 310 31.70 20.67 -34.21
CA THR A 310 31.90 22.03 -33.69
C THR A 310 31.39 22.09 -32.26
N GLY A 311 32.29 21.88 -31.29
CA GLY A 311 32.05 22.37 -29.94
C GLY A 311 32.11 23.90 -29.93
N TYR A 312 31.21 24.55 -29.20
CA TYR A 312 31.31 25.99 -28.97
C TYR A 312 32.31 26.25 -27.84
N CYS A 313 33.44 26.87 -28.15
CA CYS A 313 34.35 27.40 -27.14
C CYS A 313 33.77 28.72 -26.62
N LEU A 314 33.22 28.70 -25.41
CA LEU A 314 32.79 29.92 -24.73
C LEU A 314 33.91 30.47 -23.87
N THR A 315 34.17 31.76 -23.99
CA THR A 315 35.16 32.44 -23.16
C THR A 315 34.61 32.62 -21.74
N GLN A 316 35.49 32.65 -20.74
CA GLN A 316 35.10 32.84 -19.33
C GLN A 316 34.27 34.12 -19.11
N ALA A 317 34.50 35.15 -19.93
CA ALA A 317 33.75 36.40 -19.91
C ALA A 317 32.31 36.25 -20.42
N GLU A 318 32.09 35.46 -21.49
CA GLU A 318 30.75 35.19 -22.03
C GLU A 318 29.90 34.34 -21.07
N ILE A 319 30.52 33.40 -20.35
CA ILE A 319 29.85 32.60 -19.32
C ILE A 319 29.34 33.50 -18.17
N GLN A 320 30.16 34.44 -17.73
CA GLN A 320 29.77 35.40 -16.69
C GLN A 320 28.66 36.36 -17.18
N LEU A 321 28.68 36.74 -18.45
CA LEU A 321 27.71 37.66 -19.03
C LEU A 321 26.33 37.00 -19.24
N LEU A 322 26.29 35.74 -19.70
CA LEU A 322 25.04 34.96 -19.84
C LEU A 322 24.36 34.70 -18.49
N SER A 323 25.13 34.41 -17.44
CA SER A 323 24.58 34.25 -16.08
C SER A 323 23.97 35.53 -15.48
N SER A 324 24.33 36.72 -16.01
CA SER A 324 23.85 38.01 -15.51
C SER A 324 22.59 38.53 -16.22
N TYR A 325 22.35 38.11 -17.47
CA TYR A 325 21.26 38.63 -18.30
C TYR A 325 19.97 37.81 -18.23
N THR A 326 20.08 36.49 -18.05
CA THR A 326 18.92 35.61 -17.96
C THR A 326 18.83 35.05 -16.55
N GLY A 327 18.04 35.71 -15.70
CA GLY A 327 17.54 35.08 -14.48
C GLY A 327 16.80 33.81 -14.87
N ASN A 328 17.49 32.66 -14.74
CA ASN A 328 17.12 31.33 -15.23
C ASN A 328 17.24 31.16 -16.76
N ILE A 329 18.34 30.55 -17.23
CA ILE A 329 18.38 29.27 -17.98
C ILE A 329 19.76 29.02 -18.66
N ILE A 330 20.37 27.90 -18.25
CA ILE A 330 21.08 26.86 -19.01
C ILE A 330 22.36 27.22 -19.80
N MET A 331 23.47 26.64 -19.33
CA MET A 331 24.29 25.71 -20.11
C MET A 331 24.31 24.37 -19.38
#